data_AF-A0A1F8F8Y7-F1
#
_entry.id   AF-A0A1F8F8Y7-F1
#
_cell.length_a   1.000
_cell.length_b   1.000
_cell.length_c   1.000
_cell.angle_alpha   90.00
_cell.angle_beta   90.00
_cell.angle_gamma   90.00
#
_symmetry.space_group_name_H-M   'P 1'
#
loop_
_entity.id
_entity.type
_entity.pdbx_description
1 polymer ?
#
loop_
_entity_poly.entity_id
_entity_poly.type
_entity_poly.pdbx_seq_one_letter_code
_entity_poly.pdbx_strand_id
1 'polypeptide(L)'
;MSNPNEEISVGEKGPDKVVVGHNLGMLTKDMVDLLNTESIGGNAGEAEINGKKYRCGAANGFANPETGEIVVFGNIQNIPKDIVIENVEFTLRVAMDWQTGKFIKIVQFWNPSYEKKKFSENGKLAIESAINEWNNAQESLIQ
;
A
#
# COMPACT_ATOMS: atom_id res chain seq x y z
N MET A 1 -8.17 20.96 -48.18
CA MET A 1 -8.63 19.68 -47.61
C MET A 1 -7.60 19.28 -46.58
N SER A 2 -7.90 19.49 -45.30
CA SER A 2 -6.97 19.24 -44.19
C SER A 2 -7.43 18.02 -43.43
N ASN A 3 -6.48 17.15 -43.11
CA ASN A 3 -6.65 15.79 -42.60
C ASN A 3 -7.23 15.79 -41.17
N PRO A 4 -8.33 15.08 -40.86
CA PRO A 4 -8.96 15.12 -39.54
C PRO A 4 -8.59 13.93 -38.62
N ASN A 5 -7.32 13.51 -38.62
CA ASN A 5 -6.81 12.53 -37.66
C ASN A 5 -5.68 13.14 -36.85
N GLU A 6 -6.02 14.08 -35.96
CA GLU A 6 -5.23 14.31 -34.76
C GLU A 6 -5.53 13.15 -33.81
N GLU A 7 -4.61 12.19 -33.76
CA GLU A 7 -4.51 11.23 -32.66
C GLU A 7 -4.34 12.02 -31.36
N ILE A 8 -5.42 12.11 -30.57
CA ILE A 8 -5.33 12.58 -29.19
C ILE A 8 -4.55 11.49 -28.45
N SER A 9 -3.25 11.71 -28.25
CA SER A 9 -2.50 10.92 -27.27
C SER A 9 -3.15 11.19 -25.93
N VAL A 10 -3.91 10.21 -25.43
CA VAL A 10 -4.40 10.21 -24.05
C VAL A 10 -3.15 10.13 -23.19
N GLY A 11 -2.64 11.31 -22.79
CA GLY A 11 -1.50 11.38 -21.90
C GLY A 11 -1.84 10.57 -20.66
N GLU A 12 -1.01 9.58 -20.35
CA GLU A 12 -1.12 8.78 -19.13
C GLU A 12 -1.15 9.73 -17.94
N LYS A 13 -2.36 10.03 -17.46
CA LYS A 13 -2.57 10.90 -16.33
C LYS A 13 -2.15 10.05 -15.13
N GLY A 14 -0.95 10.33 -14.60
CA GLY A 14 -0.43 9.67 -13.40
C GLY A 14 -1.42 9.73 -12.23
N PRO A 15 -1.16 8.98 -11.14
CA PRO A 15 -2.11 8.82 -10.05
C PRO A 15 -2.51 10.17 -9.45
N ASP A 16 -3.76 10.24 -8.98
CA ASP A 16 -4.28 11.45 -8.36
C ASP A 16 -3.47 11.79 -7.10
N LYS A 17 -2.82 12.96 -7.10
CA LYS A 17 -1.97 13.43 -6.00
C LYS A 17 -2.72 13.55 -4.67
N VAL A 18 -4.03 13.82 -4.71
CA VAL A 18 -4.86 13.88 -3.50
C VAL A 18 -4.97 12.48 -2.88
N VAL A 19 -5.19 11.46 -3.71
CA VAL A 19 -5.26 10.06 -3.29
C VAL A 19 -3.90 9.58 -2.78
N VAL A 20 -2.81 9.92 -3.47
CA VAL A 20 -1.45 9.57 -3.01
C VAL A 20 -1.16 10.18 -1.64
N GLY A 21 -1.50 11.46 -1.42
CA GLY A 21 -1.31 12.13 -0.14
C GLY A 21 -2.16 11.52 0.98
N HIS A 22 -3.42 11.15 0.69
CA HIS A 22 -4.27 10.42 1.63
C HIS A 22 -3.67 9.07 2.01
N ASN A 23 -3.27 8.28 1.01
CA ASN A 23 -2.65 6.98 1.21
C ASN A 23 -1.37 7.08 2.04
N LEU A 24 -0.53 8.09 1.79
CA LEU A 24 0.66 8.34 2.59
C LEU A 24 0.32 8.61 4.06
N GLY A 25 -0.75 9.35 4.33
CA GLY A 25 -1.28 9.55 5.67
C GLY A 25 -1.67 8.23 6.34
N MET A 26 -2.43 7.39 5.63
CA MET A 26 -2.85 6.05 6.10
C MET A 26 -1.65 5.13 6.36
N LEU A 27 -0.62 5.16 5.52
CA LEU A 27 0.63 4.40 5.72
C LEU A 27 1.41 4.88 6.94
N THR A 28 1.40 6.19 7.20
CA THR A 28 2.18 6.78 8.30
C THR A 28 1.55 6.54 9.67
N LYS A 29 0.21 6.45 9.72
CA LYS A 29 -0.54 6.35 10.97
C LYS A 29 -1.26 5.00 11.09
N ASP A 30 -2.28 4.77 10.29
CA ASP A 30 -3.19 3.64 10.43
C ASP A 30 -2.49 2.28 10.21
N MET A 31 -1.58 2.18 9.24
CA MET A 31 -0.76 0.97 9.05
C MET A 31 0.16 0.72 10.25
N VAL A 32 0.77 1.77 10.78
CA VAL A 32 1.68 1.71 11.93
C VAL A 32 0.93 1.30 13.19
N ASP A 33 -0.24 1.89 13.44
CA ASP A 33 -1.12 1.57 14.55
C ASP A 33 -1.61 0.11 14.47
N LEU A 34 -2.01 -0.34 13.28
CA LEU A 34 -2.37 -1.74 13.04
C LEU A 34 -1.22 -2.67 13.41
N LEU A 35 -0.02 -2.43 12.87
CA LEU A 35 1.13 -3.29 13.11
C LEU A 35 1.52 -3.28 14.59
N ASN A 36 1.45 -2.14 15.28
CA ASN A 36 1.77 -2.06 16.71
C ASN A 36 0.76 -2.77 17.62
N THR A 37 -0.51 -2.85 17.22
CA THR A 37 -1.59 -3.43 18.05
C THR A 37 -1.82 -4.91 17.76
N GLU A 38 -1.73 -5.31 16.50
CA GLU A 38 -1.90 -6.69 16.07
C GLU A 38 -0.55 -7.41 16.08
N SER A 39 -0.13 -7.88 17.27
CA SER A 39 1.04 -8.73 17.53
C SER A 39 2.01 -8.83 16.35
N ILE A 40 2.94 -7.88 16.28
CA ILE A 40 4.10 -7.89 15.41
C ILE A 40 4.80 -9.26 15.52
N GLY A 41 4.54 -10.17 14.58
CA GLY A 41 5.02 -11.55 14.71
C GLY A 41 4.28 -12.64 13.95
N GLY A 42 3.23 -12.33 13.20
CA GLY A 42 2.52 -13.33 12.41
C GLY A 42 3.18 -13.61 11.06
N ASN A 43 3.94 -14.69 10.95
CA ASN A 43 4.26 -15.47 9.73
C ASN A 43 4.68 -14.77 8.41
N ALA A 44 4.86 -13.45 8.37
CA ALA A 44 5.20 -12.70 7.16
C ALA A 44 6.69 -12.83 6.78
N GLY A 45 7.45 -13.69 7.48
CA GLY A 45 8.83 -14.06 7.17
C GLY A 45 9.83 -12.93 7.40
N GLU A 46 10.95 -12.98 6.68
CA GLU A 46 12.06 -12.03 6.77
C GLU A 46 12.40 -11.46 5.39
N ALA A 47 12.89 -10.22 5.38
CA ALA A 47 13.42 -9.55 4.20
C ALA A 47 14.86 -9.11 4.47
N GLU A 48 15.73 -9.25 3.47
CA GLU A 48 17.09 -8.73 3.52
C GLU A 48 17.12 -7.34 2.88
N ILE A 49 17.57 -6.35 3.64
CA ILE A 49 17.70 -4.96 3.19
C ILE A 49 19.12 -4.52 3.51
N ASN A 50 19.90 -4.13 2.50
CA ASN A 50 21.29 -3.71 2.62
C ASN A 50 22.16 -4.73 3.40
N GLY A 51 21.97 -6.03 3.16
CA GLY A 51 22.73 -7.11 3.81
C GLY A 51 22.32 -7.42 5.26
N LYS A 52 21.32 -6.73 5.82
CA LYS A 52 20.76 -7.02 7.15
C LYS A 52 19.38 -7.65 7.00
N LYS A 53 19.12 -8.70 7.78
CA LYS A 53 17.82 -9.35 7.86
C LYS A 53 16.90 -8.60 8.81
N TYR A 54 15.73 -8.27 8.32
CA TYR A 54 14.63 -7.68 9.07
C TYR A 54 13.46 -8.64 8.99
N ARG A 55 12.88 -8.94 10.13
CA ARG A 55 11.64 -9.69 10.13
C ARG A 55 10.49 -8.76 9.70
N CYS A 56 9.41 -9.34 9.20
CA CYS A 56 8.31 -8.59 8.60
C CYS A 56 7.01 -8.73 9.37
N GLY A 57 6.19 -7.68 9.33
CA GLY A 57 4.76 -7.71 9.62
C GLY A 57 3.93 -7.69 8.34
N ALA A 58 2.70 -8.16 8.42
CA ALA A 58 1.70 -8.04 7.35
C ALA A 58 0.62 -7.05 7.80
N ALA A 59 0.43 -5.97 7.04
CA ALA A 59 -0.65 -5.02 7.24
C ALA A 59 -1.72 -5.24 6.17
N ASN A 60 -2.86 -5.79 6.58
CA ASN A 60 -4.01 -6.01 5.71
C ASN A 60 -4.84 -4.73 5.59
N GLY A 61 -5.45 -4.50 4.44
CA GLY A 61 -6.30 -3.33 4.24
C GLY A 61 -7.24 -3.48 3.06
N PHE A 62 -8.11 -2.48 2.91
CA PHE A 62 -9.07 -2.37 1.81
C PHE A 62 -8.92 -1.01 1.14
N ALA A 63 -8.96 -1.01 -0.19
CA ALA A 63 -8.85 0.21 -0.97
C ALA A 63 -9.86 0.23 -2.13
N ASN A 64 -10.24 1.43 -2.56
CA ASN A 64 -11.11 1.61 -3.70
C ASN A 64 -10.47 1.00 -4.96
N PRO A 65 -11.18 0.13 -5.71
CA PRO A 65 -10.62 -0.55 -6.88
C PRO A 65 -10.16 0.41 -7.97
N GLU A 66 -10.89 1.50 -8.17
CA GLU A 66 -10.68 2.42 -9.30
C GLU A 66 -9.65 3.49 -8.97
N THR A 67 -9.73 4.09 -7.77
CA THR A 67 -8.87 5.21 -7.39
C THR A 67 -7.61 4.79 -6.64
N GLY A 68 -7.63 3.61 -6.00
CA GLY A 68 -6.55 3.16 -5.12
C GLY A 68 -6.53 3.87 -3.76
N GLU A 69 -7.57 4.62 -3.43
CA GLU A 69 -7.70 5.24 -2.11
C GLU A 69 -7.84 4.17 -1.03
N ILE A 70 -6.90 4.15 -0.08
CA ILE A 70 -6.94 3.25 1.07
C ILE A 70 -8.07 3.70 1.98
N VAL A 71 -9.04 2.82 2.16
CA VAL A 71 -10.23 3.07 2.99
C VAL A 71 -9.92 2.72 4.44
N VAL A 72 -9.25 1.59 4.67
CA VAL A 72 -8.97 1.10 6.03
C VAL A 72 -7.83 0.09 6.07
N PHE A 73 -7.09 0.07 7.17
CA PHE A 73 -6.20 -1.01 7.58
C PHE A 73 -6.87 -1.87 8.65
N GLY A 74 -6.84 -3.19 8.49
CA GLY A 74 -7.39 -4.13 9.47
C GLY A 74 -7.64 -5.52 8.91
N ASN A 75 -7.78 -6.49 9.81
CA ASN A 75 -8.19 -7.83 9.44
C ASN A 75 -9.67 -7.89 9.06
N ILE A 76 -9.99 -8.68 8.03
CA ILE A 76 -11.35 -8.79 7.44
C ILE A 76 -12.45 -9.07 8.47
N GLN A 77 -12.16 -9.75 9.59
CA GLN A 77 -13.15 -10.05 10.63
C GLN A 77 -13.59 -8.81 11.43
N ASN A 78 -12.78 -7.74 11.39
CA ASN A 78 -13.01 -6.50 12.13
C ASN A 78 -13.52 -5.36 11.21
N ILE A 79 -13.56 -5.58 9.90
CA ILE A 79 -13.96 -4.56 8.92
C ILE A 79 -15.47 -4.67 8.64
N PRO A 80 -16.22 -3.55 8.62
CA PRO A 80 -17.61 -3.51 8.18
C PRO A 80 -17.82 -4.19 6.82
N LYS A 81 -18.90 -4.97 6.71
CA LYS A 81 -19.16 -5.81 5.52
C LYS A 81 -19.31 -5.00 4.24
N ASP A 82 -19.89 -3.81 4.32
CA ASP A 82 -20.02 -2.87 3.22
C ASP A 82 -18.65 -2.47 2.65
N ILE A 83 -17.68 -2.14 3.52
CA ILE A 83 -16.31 -1.84 3.08
C ILE A 83 -15.69 -3.06 2.39
N VAL A 84 -15.82 -4.25 2.98
CA VAL A 84 -15.30 -5.50 2.39
C VAL A 84 -15.93 -5.78 1.02
N ILE A 85 -17.24 -5.56 0.89
CA ILE A 85 -17.98 -5.82 -0.36
C ILE A 85 -17.62 -4.82 -1.44
N GLU A 86 -17.38 -3.55 -1.12
CA GLU A 86 -17.18 -2.49 -2.11
C GLU A 86 -15.72 -2.37 -2.57
N ASN A 87 -14.76 -2.71 -1.71
CA ASN A 87 -13.35 -2.44 -1.91
C ASN A 87 -12.53 -3.68 -2.28
N VAL A 88 -11.27 -3.46 -2.65
CA VAL A 88 -10.28 -4.49 -2.95
C VAL A 88 -9.42 -4.72 -1.72
N GLU A 89 -9.32 -5.98 -1.28
CA GLU A 89 -8.40 -6.39 -0.21
C GLU A 89 -6.95 -6.35 -0.69
N PHE A 90 -6.04 -5.92 0.19
CA PHE A 90 -4.61 -5.98 -0.04
C PHE A 90 -3.84 -6.26 1.25
N THR A 91 -2.58 -6.66 1.09
CA THR A 91 -1.62 -6.85 2.17
C THR A 91 -0.32 -6.14 1.82
N LEU A 92 0.19 -5.37 2.77
CA LEU A 92 1.55 -4.82 2.74
C LEU A 92 2.45 -5.64 3.64
N ARG A 93 3.58 -6.07 3.10
CA ARG A 93 4.64 -6.70 3.88
C ARG A 93 5.64 -5.63 4.30
N VAL A 94 5.77 -5.41 5.59
CA VAL A 94 6.57 -4.31 6.17
C VAL A 94 7.72 -4.89 6.96
N ALA A 95 8.95 -4.64 6.51
CA ALA A 95 10.17 -4.96 7.22
C ALA A 95 10.35 -4.02 8.41
N MET A 96 10.79 -4.57 9.54
CA MET A 96 11.00 -3.79 10.75
C MET A 96 12.20 -4.28 11.56
N ASP A 97 12.79 -3.35 12.31
CA ASP A 97 13.83 -3.63 13.27
C ASP A 97 13.21 -3.91 14.64
N TRP A 98 13.25 -5.17 15.07
CA TRP A 98 12.64 -5.61 16.32
C TRP A 98 13.37 -5.14 17.58
N GLN A 99 14.65 -4.73 17.47
CA GLN A 99 15.40 -4.22 18.61
C GLN A 99 14.94 -2.79 18.94
N THR A 100 14.62 -2.02 17.90
CA THR A 100 14.24 -0.61 18.03
C THR A 100 12.73 -0.37 17.89
N GLY A 101 11.97 -1.36 17.41
CA GLY A 101 10.55 -1.22 17.06
C GLY A 101 10.30 -0.38 15.82
N LYS A 102 11.34 0.02 15.07
CA LYS A 102 11.20 0.90 13.90
C LYS A 102 10.78 0.12 12.66
N PHE A 103 9.82 0.67 11.91
CA PHE A 103 9.52 0.21 10.56
C PHE A 103 10.59 0.71 9.59
N ILE A 104 11.02 -0.17 8.69
CA ILE A 104 12.19 0.06 7.82
C ILE A 104 11.75 0.28 6.38
N LYS A 105 10.94 -0.64 5.84
CA LYS A 105 10.55 -0.62 4.43
C LYS A 105 9.31 -1.46 4.19
N ILE A 106 8.39 -0.97 3.37
CA ILE A 106 7.37 -1.80 2.75
C ILE A 106 8.05 -2.53 1.59
N VAL A 107 8.19 -3.85 1.71
CA VAL A 107 8.94 -4.70 0.79
C VAL A 107 8.07 -5.42 -0.23
N GLN A 108 6.76 -5.47 0.00
CA GLN A 108 5.82 -6.12 -0.92
C GLN A 108 4.43 -5.51 -0.77
N PHE A 109 3.78 -5.30 -1.92
CA PHE A 109 2.35 -5.03 -2.04
C PHE A 109 1.69 -6.21 -2.71
N TRP A 110 0.74 -6.84 -2.01
CA TRP A 110 0.03 -8.02 -2.50
C TRP A 110 -1.47 -7.75 -2.53
N ASN A 111 -2.11 -8.09 -3.63
CA ASN A 111 -3.57 -8.19 -3.73
C ASN A 111 -3.89 -9.69 -3.83
N PRO A 112 -4.34 -10.35 -2.75
CA PRO A 112 -4.76 -11.74 -2.79
C PRO A 112 -6.00 -11.85 -3.70
N SER A 113 -5.77 -12.19 -4.96
CA SER A 113 -6.78 -12.28 -6.04
C SER A 113 -7.86 -13.35 -5.83
N TYR A 114 -8.05 -13.88 -4.61
CA TYR A 114 -8.99 -14.97 -4.35
C TYR A 114 -10.46 -14.53 -4.50
N GLU A 115 -10.77 -13.24 -4.35
CA GLU A 115 -12.12 -12.71 -4.53
C GLU A 115 -12.19 -11.57 -5.55
N LYS A 116 -12.39 -11.93 -6.83
CA LYS A 116 -13.08 -11.22 -7.94
C LYS A 116 -12.77 -9.74 -8.28
N LYS A 117 -12.22 -8.92 -7.39
CA LYS A 117 -11.93 -7.50 -7.62
C LYS A 117 -10.44 -7.27 -7.70
N LYS A 118 -10.04 -6.46 -8.68
CA LYS A 118 -8.66 -6.06 -8.92
C LYS A 118 -8.61 -4.55 -8.95
N PHE A 119 -7.45 -4.00 -8.63
CA PHE A 119 -7.19 -2.59 -8.87
C PHE A 119 -7.22 -2.30 -10.37
N SER A 120 -7.77 -1.13 -10.71
CA SER A 120 -7.42 -0.46 -11.96
C SER A 120 -5.91 -0.15 -11.96
N GLU A 121 -5.36 0.14 -13.13
CA GLU A 121 -3.96 0.54 -13.24
C GLU A 121 -3.68 1.82 -12.43
N ASN A 122 -4.57 2.81 -12.53
CA ASN A 122 -4.45 4.06 -11.77
C ASN A 122 -4.52 3.84 -10.26
N GLY A 123 -5.43 2.97 -9.80
CA GLY A 123 -5.56 2.65 -8.39
C GLY A 123 -4.32 1.94 -7.84
N LYS A 124 -3.77 1.01 -8.62
CA LYS A 124 -2.50 0.36 -8.28
C LYS A 124 -1.36 1.37 -8.19
N LEU A 125 -1.22 2.26 -9.18
CA LEU A 125 -0.18 3.28 -9.21
C LEU A 125 -0.28 4.27 -8.04
N ALA A 126 -1.49 4.61 -7.59
CA ALA A 126 -1.69 5.50 -6.45
C ALA A 126 -1.16 4.90 -5.14
N ILE A 127 -1.40 3.60 -4.91
CA ILE A 127 -0.87 2.88 -3.75
C ILE A 127 0.65 2.74 -3.84
N GLU A 128 1.17 2.31 -5.00
CA GLU A 128 2.61 2.15 -5.21
C GLU A 128 3.37 3.47 -5.06
N SER A 129 2.80 4.59 -5.52
CA SER A 129 3.39 5.92 -5.34
C SER A 129 3.48 6.30 -3.86
N ALA A 130 2.42 6.10 -3.09
CA ALA A 130 2.42 6.37 -1.65
C ALA A 130 3.42 5.47 -0.90
N ILE A 131 3.54 4.19 -1.28
CA ILE A 131 4.55 3.27 -0.74
C ILE A 131 5.96 3.77 -1.02
N ASN A 132 6.24 4.22 -2.23
CA ASN A 132 7.55 4.74 -2.61
C ASN A 132 7.89 6.00 -1.80
N GLU A 133 6.95 6.93 -1.65
CA GLU A 133 7.14 8.13 -0.82
C GLU A 133 7.41 7.78 0.65
N TRP A 134 6.62 6.86 1.21
CA TRP A 134 6.81 6.39 2.58
C TRP A 134 8.18 5.72 2.77
N ASN A 135 8.59 4.85 1.84
CA ASN A 135 9.90 4.17 1.87
C ASN A 135 11.06 5.18 1.79
N ASN A 136 10.98 6.16 0.90
CA ASN A 136 12.01 7.21 0.78
C ASN A 136 12.13 8.02 2.08
N ALA A 137 11.01 8.30 2.74
CA ALA A 137 11.03 8.97 4.04
C ALA A 137 11.72 8.10 5.12
N GLN A 138 11.50 6.79 5.15
CA GLN A 138 12.19 5.91 6.11
C GLN A 138 13.69 5.80 5.85
N GLU A 139 14.12 5.76 4.59
CA GLU A 139 15.55 5.69 4.24
C GLU A 139 16.32 6.92 4.75
N SER A 140 15.68 8.09 4.81
CA SER A 140 16.26 9.31 5.39
C SER A 140 16.47 9.25 6.92
N LEU A 141 15.83 8.31 7.61
CA LEU A 141 15.89 8.15 9.07
C LEU A 141 16.89 7.08 9.52
N ILE A 142 17.49 6.34 8.58
CA ILE A 142 18.41 5.22 8.83
C ILE A 142 19.88 5.63 8.57
N GLN A 143 20.11 6.80 7.95
CA GLN A 143 21.44 7.41 7.78
C GLN A 143 21.89 8.12 9.07
#